data_AF-A0A9W8HDK3-F1
#
_entry.id   AF-A0A9W8HDK3-F1
#
_cell.length_a   1.000
_cell.length_b   1.000
_cell.length_c   1.000
_cell.angle_alpha   90.00
_cell.angle_beta   90.00
_cell.angle_gamma   90.00
#
_symmetry.space_group_name_H-M   'P 1'
#
loop_
_entity.id
_entity.type
_entity.pdbx_description
1 polymer ?
#
loop_
_entity_poly.entity_id
_entity_poly.type
_entity_poly.pdbx_seq_one_letter_code
_entity_poly.pdbx_strand_id
1 'polypeptide(L)'
;MRTTLVTRAKAQHSQWRRHVPLIKFVGPRKALWAKQDAARPAPQSSTAAPGPSGAIEFWELPARYRPLPMSQAEIEAIESGGASLL
;
A
#
# COMPACT_ATOMS: atom_id res chain seq x y z
N MET A 1 39.78 -46.61 -36.17
CA MET A 1 39.74 -45.86 -34.89
C MET A 1 38.58 -44.89 -34.95
N ARG A 2 37.65 -44.90 -33.98
CA ARG A 2 36.41 -44.10 -34.00
C ARG A 2 36.62 -42.82 -33.17
N THR A 3 36.52 -41.65 -33.80
CA THR A 3 36.61 -40.36 -33.12
C THR A 3 35.21 -39.89 -32.74
N THR A 4 34.93 -39.74 -31.44
CA THR A 4 33.67 -39.16 -30.96
C THR A 4 33.82 -37.65 -30.79
N LEU A 5 33.00 -36.89 -31.52
CA LEU A 5 32.81 -35.46 -31.29
C LEU A 5 31.84 -35.29 -30.12
N VAL A 6 32.31 -34.70 -29.01
CA VAL A 6 31.45 -34.30 -27.88
C VAL A 6 31.01 -32.85 -28.12
N THR A 7 29.73 -32.66 -28.44
CA THR A 7 29.15 -31.32 -28.60
C THR A 7 28.76 -30.78 -27.22
N ARG A 8 29.44 -29.70 -26.78
CA ARG A 8 29.09 -28.99 -25.53
C ARG A 8 27.83 -28.15 -25.76
N ALA A 9 26.72 -28.54 -25.13
CA ALA A 9 25.51 -27.71 -25.10
C ALA A 9 25.75 -26.42 -24.31
N LYS A 10 25.30 -25.27 -24.84
CA LYS A 10 25.32 -23.98 -24.14
C LYS A 10 24.20 -23.96 -23.09
N ALA A 11 24.57 -23.72 -21.83
CA ALA A 11 23.62 -23.52 -20.74
C ALA A 11 22.74 -22.30 -21.02
N GLN A 12 21.43 -22.45 -20.80
CA GLN A 12 20.46 -21.37 -20.91
C GLN A 12 20.62 -20.44 -19.70
N HIS A 13 21.15 -19.23 -19.92
CA HIS A 13 21.19 -18.22 -18.87
C HIS A 13 19.78 -17.71 -18.58
N SER A 14 19.32 -17.89 -17.33
CA SER A 14 18.09 -17.28 -16.84
C SER A 14 18.21 -15.76 -16.87
N GLN A 15 17.38 -15.13 -17.71
CA GLN A 15 17.36 -13.69 -17.91
C GLN A 15 16.62 -13.03 -16.76
N TRP A 16 17.30 -12.81 -15.63
CA TRP A 16 16.72 -12.08 -14.51
C TRP A 16 16.28 -10.69 -14.97
N ARG A 17 14.97 -10.42 -14.93
CA ARG A 17 14.43 -9.13 -15.33
C ARG A 17 14.77 -8.11 -14.26
N ARG A 18 15.40 -7.00 -14.66
CA ARG A 18 15.67 -5.89 -13.73
C ARG A 18 14.34 -5.30 -13.27
N HIS A 19 14.22 -5.04 -11.97
CA HIS A 19 13.06 -4.39 -11.38
C HIS A 19 12.91 -2.97 -11.93
N VAL A 20 11.82 -2.73 -12.66
CA VAL A 20 11.46 -1.40 -13.20
C VAL A 20 10.24 -0.92 -12.42
N PRO A 21 10.32 0.22 -11.72
CA PRO A 21 9.15 0.74 -11.02
C PRO A 21 8.05 1.10 -12.03
N LEU A 22 6.80 0.71 -11.73
CA LEU A 22 5.66 1.02 -12.59
C LEU A 22 5.36 2.53 -12.63
N ILE A 23 5.75 3.26 -11.58
CA ILE A 23 5.54 4.71 -11.49
C ILE A 23 6.57 5.43 -12.37
N LYS A 24 6.07 6.17 -13.37
CA LYS A 24 6.86 7.07 -14.21
C LYS A 24 6.95 8.42 -13.50
N PHE A 25 8.14 8.80 -13.07
CA PHE A 25 8.37 10.14 -12.55
C PHE A 25 8.24 11.15 -13.69
N VAL A 26 7.41 12.17 -13.49
CA VAL A 26 7.36 13.32 -14.40
C VAL A 26 8.53 14.22 -14.05
N GLY A 27 9.55 14.25 -14.92
CA GLY A 27 10.71 15.14 -14.81
C GLY A 27 12.06 14.45 -14.52
N PRO A 28 13.17 15.21 -14.54
CA PRO A 28 14.52 14.67 -14.42
C PRO A 28 14.79 14.06 -13.03
N ARG A 29 15.07 12.75 -12.97
CA ARG A 29 15.35 12.04 -11.71
C ARG A 29 16.54 12.63 -10.91
N LYS A 30 17.54 13.21 -11.58
CA LYS A 30 18.68 13.88 -10.92
C LYS A 30 18.25 15.04 -10.01
N ALA A 31 17.12 15.69 -10.31
CA ALA A 31 16.59 16.80 -9.51
C ALA A 31 16.02 16.35 -8.15
N LEU A 32 15.62 15.07 -8.01
CA LEU A 32 15.11 14.53 -6.74
C LEU A 32 16.20 14.37 -5.68
N TRP A 33 17.46 14.21 -6.10
CA TRP A 33 18.60 14.04 -5.20
C TRP A 33 19.42 15.32 -5.01
N ALA A 34 19.17 16.34 -5.83
CA ALA A 34 19.92 17.61 -5.81
C ALA A 34 19.45 18.60 -4.73
N LYS A 35 18.27 18.38 -4.13
CA LYS A 35 17.72 19.22 -3.05
C LYS A 35 17.23 18.32 -1.92
N GLN A 36 18.14 17.94 -1.04
CA GLN A 36 17.82 17.51 0.32
C GLN A 36 18.08 18.66 1.29
N ASP A 37 17.67 19.87 0.90
CA ASP A 37 17.73 21.04 1.76
C ASP A 37 16.33 21.35 2.25
N ALA A 38 16.18 21.20 3.56
CA ALA A 38 14.98 21.40 4.37
C ALA A 38 13.80 20.47 4.01
N ALA A 39 13.45 19.60 4.96
CA ALA A 39 12.14 18.99 5.02
C ALA A 39 11.09 20.05 4.71
N ARG A 40 10.42 19.95 3.55
CA ARG A 40 9.15 20.63 3.33
C ARG A 40 8.31 20.25 4.54
N PRO A 41 7.83 21.19 5.38
CA PRO A 41 6.96 20.82 6.46
C PRO A 41 5.80 20.08 5.81
N ALA A 42 5.61 18.82 6.18
CA ALA A 42 4.36 18.12 5.88
C ALA A 42 3.22 19.06 6.30
N PRO A 43 2.05 19.03 5.63
CA PRO A 43 0.88 19.73 6.17
C PRO A 43 0.77 19.33 7.62
N GLN A 44 1.02 20.29 8.52
CA GLN A 44 0.98 20.04 9.94
C GLN A 44 -0.48 19.74 10.21
N SER A 45 -0.82 18.47 10.36
CA SER A 45 -1.99 18.08 11.11
C SER A 45 -1.90 18.90 12.39
N SER A 46 -2.87 19.80 12.58
CA SER A 46 -2.97 20.62 13.78
C SER A 46 -2.64 19.71 14.95
N THR A 47 -1.53 19.98 15.63
CA THR A 47 -1.09 19.16 16.74
C THR A 47 -2.18 19.29 17.77
N ALA A 48 -3.06 18.29 17.84
CA ALA A 48 -3.97 18.16 18.94
C ALA A 48 -3.08 18.21 20.20
N ALA A 49 -3.46 19.04 21.17
CA ALA A 49 -2.79 19.09 22.47
C ALA A 49 -2.51 17.65 22.93
N PRO A 50 -1.37 17.36 23.59
CA PRO A 50 -1.06 16.02 24.04
C PRO A 50 -2.28 15.47 24.77
N GLY A 51 -2.97 14.54 24.10
CA GLY A 51 -4.13 13.88 24.66
C GLY A 51 -3.69 13.12 25.91
N PRO A 52 -4.61 12.80 26.82
CA PRO A 52 -4.28 11.97 27.97
C PRO A 52 -3.51 10.74 27.50
N SER A 53 -2.36 10.47 28.14
CA SER A 53 -1.56 9.27 27.90
C SER A 53 -2.32 8.06 28.44
N GLY A 54 -3.34 7.63 27.70
CA GLY A 54 -4.21 6.51 28.00
C GLY A 54 -4.88 6.03 26.71
N ALA A 55 -5.25 4.76 26.67
CA ALA A 55 -6.13 4.26 25.61
C ALA A 55 -7.47 5.00 25.72
N ILE A 56 -7.90 5.64 24.65
CA ILE A 56 -9.23 6.26 24.58
C ILE A 56 -10.20 5.13 24.24
N GLU A 57 -11.15 4.88 25.13
CA GLU A 57 -12.17 3.88 24.89
C GLU A 57 -13.21 4.37 23.88
N PHE A 58 -13.84 3.43 23.18
CA PHE A 58 -14.79 3.75 22.12
C PHE A 58 -15.90 4.72 22.56
N TRP A 59 -16.39 4.55 23.79
CA TRP A 59 -17.44 5.36 24.40
C TRP A 59 -17.02 6.78 24.78
N GLU A 60 -15.72 7.06 24.81
CA GLU A 60 -15.16 8.38 25.13
C GLU A 60 -15.05 9.27 23.89
N LEU A 61 -15.16 8.69 22.69
CA LEU A 61 -15.13 9.44 21.44
C LEU A 61 -16.37 10.34 21.30
N PRO A 62 -16.25 11.52 20.68
CA PRO A 62 -17.41 12.32 20.27
C PRO A 62 -18.38 11.51 19.40
N ALA A 63 -19.68 11.78 19.52
CA ALA A 63 -20.74 11.00 18.85
C ALA A 63 -20.53 10.82 17.34
N ARG A 64 -19.97 11.82 16.65
CA ARG A 64 -19.67 11.77 15.20
C ARG A 64 -18.58 10.75 14.80
N TYR A 65 -17.75 10.33 15.76
CA TYR A 65 -16.70 9.34 15.56
C TYR A 65 -17.07 7.97 16.16
N ARG A 66 -18.27 7.84 16.71
CA ARG A 66 -18.79 6.55 17.17
C ARG A 66 -19.36 5.77 15.98
N PRO A 67 -19.02 4.48 15.78
CA PRO A 67 -19.84 3.51 15.08
C PRO A 67 -21.33 3.71 15.30
N LEU A 68 -22.03 3.81 14.17
CA LEU A 68 -23.47 3.79 14.16
C LEU A 68 -23.95 2.36 14.45
N PRO A 69 -25.08 2.20 15.16
CA PRO A 69 -25.73 0.91 15.22
C PRO A 69 -26.14 0.51 13.79
N MET A 70 -25.85 -0.74 13.42
CA MET A 70 -26.24 -1.29 12.12
C MET A 70 -27.76 -1.43 12.07
N SER A 71 -28.38 -0.94 11.01
CA SER A 71 -29.83 -1.09 10.80
C SER A 71 -30.18 -2.53 10.43
N GLN A 72 -31.42 -2.95 10.70
CA GLN A 72 -31.88 -4.30 10.37
C GLN A 72 -31.73 -4.64 8.88
N ALA A 73 -32.01 -3.67 8.01
CA ALA A 73 -31.85 -3.83 6.57
C ALA A 73 -30.38 -4.05 6.16
N GLU A 74 -29.43 -3.37 6.81
CA GLU A 74 -28.00 -3.57 6.57
C GLU A 74 -27.52 -4.94 7.07
N ILE A 75 -28.02 -5.38 8.24
CA ILE A 75 -27.74 -6.72 8.77
C ILE A 75 -28.18 -7.77 7.76
N GLU A 76 -29.44 -7.70 7.32
CA GLU A 76 -30.01 -8.64 6.35
C GLU A 76 -29.28 -8.60 5.01
N ALA A 77 -28.89 -7.42 4.52
CA ALA A 77 -28.13 -7.30 3.28
C ALA A 77 -26.74 -7.96 3.38
N ILE A 78 -26.07 -7.88 4.54
CA ILE A 78 -24.80 -8.56 4.79
C ILE A 78 -25.00 -10.07 4.90
N GLU A 79 -25.99 -10.50 5.68
CA GLU A 79 -26.31 -11.92 5.89
C GLU A 79 -26.77 -12.61 4.60
N SER A 80 -27.53 -11.92 3.76
CA SER A 80 -27.96 -12.40 2.45
C SER A 80 -26.87 -12.29 1.38
N GLY A 81 -25.67 -11.82 1.73
CA GLY A 81 -24.54 -11.66 0.81
C GLY A 81 -24.76 -10.62 -0.30
N GLY A 82 -25.64 -9.64 -0.08
CA GLY A 82 -25.92 -8.53 -1.00
C GLY A 82 -26.61 -8.92 -2.32
N ALA A 83 -27.02 -10.19 -2.48
CA ALA A 83 -27.53 -10.73 -3.74
C ALA A 83 -29.06 -10.94 -3.77
N SER A 84 -29.78 -10.57 -2.70
CA SER A 84 -31.22 -10.86 -2.56
C SER A 84 -32.16 -9.89 -3.27
N LEU A 85 -31.65 -8.80 -3.88
CA LEU A 85 -32.45 -7.74 -4.51
C LEU A 85 -32.44 -7.75 -6.05
N LEU A 86 -32.07 -8.87 -6.68
CA LEU A 86 -32.14 -9.10 -8.14
C LEU A 86 -33.16 -10.21 -8.44
#